data_AF-A0A7X1MEM6-F1
#
_entry.id   AF-A0A7X1MEM6-F1
#
_cell.length_a   1.000
_cell.length_b   1.000
_cell.length_c   1.000
_cell.angle_alpha   90.00
_cell.angle_beta   90.00
_cell.angle_gamma   90.00
#
_symmetry.space_group_name_H-M   'P 1'
#
loop_
_entity.id
_entity.type
_entity.pdbx_description
1 polymer ?
#
loop_
_entity_poly.entity_id
_entity_poly.type
_entity_poly.pdbx_seq_one_letter_code
_entity_poly.pdbx_strand_id
1 'polypeptide(L)'
;TNGMQRRIPDYLAVEGLTTLNTVSTVFTFVLGLSFLPFFYNVWKTAKYGKKIEVDDPWGYGRSLEWATACPPPRHNFVVLPRIRSESPAFDLHHPQTEAPTRELSAR
;
A
#
# COMPACT_ATOMS: atom_id res chain seq x y z
N THR A 1 -35.31 -7.18 -15.69
CA THR A 1 -33.91 -7.34 -15.24
C THR A 1 -33.00 -6.88 -16.35
N ASN A 2 -32.58 -5.61 -16.34
CA ASN A 2 -31.74 -5.02 -17.40
C ASN A 2 -30.27 -5.29 -17.08
N GLY A 3 -29.67 -6.32 -17.67
CA GLY A 3 -28.25 -6.63 -17.40
C GLY A 3 -27.60 -7.46 -18.51
N MET A 4 -26.37 -7.10 -18.85
CA MET A 4 -25.51 -7.87 -19.75
C MET A 4 -24.86 -9.03 -18.99
N GLN A 5 -24.90 -10.24 -19.56
CA GLN A 5 -24.14 -11.36 -19.00
C GLN A 5 -22.63 -11.12 -19.14
N ARG A 6 -21.85 -11.57 -18.16
CA ARG A 6 -20.39 -11.44 -18.16
C ARG A 6 -19.79 -12.36 -19.23
N ARG A 7 -18.66 -11.93 -19.82
CA ARG A 7 -17.89 -12.67 -20.85
C ARG A 7 -18.59 -12.80 -22.21
N ILE A 8 -19.47 -11.86 -22.54
CA ILE A 8 -20.10 -11.78 -23.85
C ILE A 8 -19.33 -10.75 -24.71
N PRO A 9 -18.88 -11.12 -25.92
CA PRO A 9 -18.07 -10.24 -26.77
C PRO A 9 -18.90 -9.21 -27.57
N ASP A 10 -20.17 -9.51 -27.85
CA ASP A 10 -21.06 -8.68 -28.68
C ASP A 10 -22.48 -8.58 -28.10
N TYR A 11 -23.20 -7.50 -28.41
CA TYR A 11 -24.57 -7.26 -27.97
C TYR A 11 -25.37 -6.58 -29.08
N LEU A 12 -26.70 -6.78 -29.09
CA LEU A 12 -27.56 -6.20 -30.12
C LEU A 12 -27.86 -4.73 -29.81
N ALA A 13 -27.86 -3.87 -30.83
CA ALA A 13 -28.14 -2.44 -30.67
C ALA A 13 -29.53 -2.13 -30.10
N VAL A 14 -30.50 -3.05 -30.27
CA VAL A 14 -31.87 -2.93 -29.74
C VAL A 14 -31.93 -3.02 -28.21
N GLU A 15 -30.89 -3.54 -27.55
CA GLU A 15 -30.85 -3.76 -26.10
C GLU A 15 -30.59 -2.47 -25.29
N GLY A 16 -30.26 -1.36 -25.95
CA GLY A 16 -30.07 -0.06 -25.29
C GLY A 16 -28.80 0.05 -24.42
N LEU A 17 -27.91 -0.94 -24.47
CA LEU A 17 -26.69 -1.01 -23.66
C LEU A 17 -25.52 -0.19 -24.23
N THR A 18 -25.64 0.32 -25.46
CA THR A 18 -24.58 1.05 -26.16
C THR A 18 -24.05 2.24 -25.37
N THR A 19 -24.93 3.07 -24.81
CA THR A 19 -24.51 4.26 -24.04
C THR A 19 -23.69 3.90 -22.82
N LEU A 20 -24.12 2.88 -22.07
CA LEU A 20 -23.42 2.42 -20.86
C LEU A 20 -22.06 1.80 -21.19
N ASN A 21 -21.98 1.02 -22.28
CA ASN A 21 -20.72 0.44 -22.73
C ASN A 21 -19.74 1.53 -23.23
N THR A 22 -20.21 2.51 -23.99
CA THR A 22 -19.39 3.64 -24.44
C THR A 22 -18.84 4.43 -23.25
N VAL A 23 -19.66 4.76 -22.25
CA VAL A 23 -19.21 5.45 -21.04
C VAL A 23 -18.13 4.62 -20.32
N SER A 24 -18.37 3.33 -20.12
CA SER A 24 -17.40 2.43 -19.48
C SER A 24 -16.07 2.36 -20.24
N THR A 25 -16.12 2.35 -21.57
CA THR A 25 -14.94 2.36 -22.43
C THR A 25 -14.14 3.65 -22.28
N VAL A 26 -14.81 4.81 -22.26
CA VAL A 26 -14.15 6.10 -22.02
C VAL A 26 -13.41 6.12 -20.68
N PHE A 27 -14.05 5.68 -19.60
CA PHE A 27 -13.40 5.62 -18.28
C PHE A 27 -12.28 4.59 -18.22
N THR A 28 -12.33 3.52 -19.01
CA THR A 28 -11.23 2.54 -19.12
C THR A 28 -10.00 3.18 -19.75
N PHE A 29 -10.16 4.01 -20.79
CA PHE A 29 -9.04 4.78 -21.35
C PHE A 29 -8.50 5.81 -20.37
N VAL A 30 -9.36 6.51 -19.63
CA VAL A 30 -8.95 7.45 -18.58
C VAL A 30 -8.15 6.73 -17.48
N LEU A 31 -8.61 5.56 -17.04
CA LEU A 31 -7.89 4.72 -16.07
C LEU A 31 -6.55 4.26 -16.65
N GLY A 32 -6.51 3.86 -17.92
CA GLY A 32 -5.28 3.52 -18.64
C GLY A 32 -4.28 4.67 -18.66
N LEU A 33 -4.74 5.89 -18.95
CA LEU A 33 -3.92 7.10 -18.95
C LEU A 33 -3.42 7.47 -17.54
N SER A 34 -4.14 7.10 -16.48
CA SER A 34 -3.73 7.37 -15.09
C SER A 34 -2.44 6.63 -14.69
N PHE A 35 -2.07 5.57 -15.41
CA PHE A 35 -0.78 4.91 -15.20
C PHE A 35 0.42 5.75 -15.65
N LEU A 36 0.27 6.67 -16.60
CA LEU A 36 1.36 7.54 -17.07
C LEU A 36 1.98 8.39 -15.94
N PRO A 37 1.22 9.20 -15.17
CA PRO A 37 1.79 9.93 -14.05
C PRO A 37 2.32 9.01 -12.94
N PHE A 38 1.73 7.83 -12.73
CA PHE A 38 2.24 6.84 -11.78
C PHE A 38 3.65 6.36 -12.17
N PHE A 39 3.84 5.90 -13.40
CA PHE A 39 5.16 5.44 -13.88
C PHE A 39 6.17 6.58 -13.93
N TYR A 40 5.74 7.77 -14.34
CA TYR A 40 6.59 8.96 -14.31
C TYR A 40 7.05 9.28 -12.88
N ASN A 41 6.15 9.21 -11.90
CA ASN A 41 6.50 9.45 -10.49
C ASN A 41 7.51 8.41 -9.99
N VAL A 42 7.27 7.13 -10.24
CA VAL A 42 8.20 6.04 -9.86
C VAL A 42 9.58 6.23 -10.50
N TRP A 43 9.64 6.54 -11.80
CA TRP A 43 10.91 6.78 -12.49
C TRP A 43 11.66 7.99 -11.92
N LYS A 44 10.94 9.10 -11.70
CA LYS A 44 11.52 10.34 -11.16
C LYS A 44 12.03 10.15 -9.74
N THR A 45 11.27 9.50 -8.86
CA THR A 45 11.67 9.27 -7.46
C THR A 45 12.78 8.24 -7.35
N ALA A 46 12.81 7.21 -8.20
CA ALA A 46 13.90 6.24 -8.22
C ALA A 46 15.24 6.85 -8.65
N LYS A 47 15.24 7.77 -9.63
CA LYS A 47 16.48 8.36 -10.16
C LYS A 47 16.93 9.64 -9.45
N TYR A 48 16.00 10.47 -9.01
CA TYR A 48 16.29 11.82 -8.48
C TYR A 48 15.65 12.08 -7.10
N GLY A 49 15.01 11.09 -6.48
CA GLY A 49 14.40 11.24 -5.16
C GLY A 49 15.44 11.55 -4.08
N LYS A 50 15.03 12.34 -3.08
CA LYS A 50 15.84 12.55 -1.87
C LYS A 50 15.99 11.21 -1.14
N LYS A 51 17.22 10.84 -0.81
CA LYS A 51 17.49 9.65 -0.01
C LYS A 51 16.95 9.85 1.40
N ILE A 52 16.31 8.82 1.92
CA ILE A 52 15.82 8.76 3.30
C ILE A 52 16.94 8.17 4.14
N GLU A 53 17.26 8.82 5.26
CA GLU A 53 18.29 8.38 6.22
C GLU A 53 17.67 7.89 7.55
N VAL A 54 16.35 7.72 7.57
CA VAL A 54 15.56 7.35 8.75
C VAL A 54 14.95 5.96 8.52
N ASP A 55 14.85 5.16 9.57
CA ASP A 55 14.27 3.81 9.54
C ASP A 55 12.76 3.85 9.20
N ASP A 56 12.03 4.83 9.75
CA ASP A 56 10.61 5.06 9.45
C ASP A 56 10.38 6.43 8.78
N PRO A 57 10.19 6.49 7.44
CA PRO A 57 9.87 7.72 6.73
C PRO A 57 8.45 8.25 6.97
N TRP A 58 7.54 7.42 7.50
CA TRP A 58 6.13 7.78 7.74
C TRP A 58 5.84 8.12 9.21
N GLY A 59 6.78 7.78 10.10
CA GLY A 59 6.81 8.13 11.52
C GLY A 59 5.97 7.25 12.44
N TYR A 60 4.94 6.56 11.92
CA TYR A 60 4.00 5.74 12.71
C TYR A 60 3.91 4.28 12.20
N GLY A 61 5.00 3.77 11.62
CA GLY A 61 5.13 2.37 11.19
C GLY A 61 5.00 1.40 12.37
N ARG A 62 4.22 0.32 12.18
CA ARG A 62 3.86 -0.61 13.27
C ARG A 62 4.63 -1.93 13.19
N SER A 63 4.68 -2.51 12.00
CA SER A 63 5.37 -3.76 11.67
C SER A 63 6.88 -3.63 11.81
N LEU A 64 7.58 -4.76 11.99
CA LEU A 64 9.05 -4.83 12.13
C LEU A 64 9.82 -4.23 10.94
N GLU A 65 9.20 -4.13 9.76
CA GLU A 65 9.82 -3.52 8.57
C GLU A 65 10.20 -2.05 8.77
N TRP A 66 9.56 -1.35 9.72
CA TRP A 66 9.85 0.06 10.07
C TRP A 66 10.85 0.21 11.24
N ALA A 67 11.44 -0.90 11.69
CA ALA A 67 12.52 -0.92 12.67
C ALA A 67 13.90 -1.19 12.04
N THR A 68 13.98 -1.28 10.71
CA THR A 68 15.23 -1.44 9.97
C THR A 68 15.53 -0.22 9.09
N ALA A 69 16.80 -0.03 8.75
CA ALA A 69 17.26 1.00 7.85
C ALA A 69 16.58 0.94 6.47
N CYS A 70 16.41 2.11 5.85
CA CYS A 70 15.92 2.28 4.48
C CYS A 70 17.06 2.76 3.57
N PRO A 71 17.63 1.94 2.66
CA PRO A 71 17.23 0.58 2.29
C PRO A 71 17.70 -0.51 3.28
N PRO A 72 16.97 -1.64 3.36
CA PRO A 72 17.30 -2.70 4.31
C PRO A 72 18.62 -3.40 3.95
N PRO A 73 19.41 -3.83 4.96
CA PRO A 73 20.62 -4.59 4.74
C PRO A 73 20.32 -5.97 4.15
N ARG A 74 21.31 -6.63 3.54
CA ARG A 74 21.15 -7.95 2.88
C ARG A 74 20.50 -9.02 3.78
N HIS A 75 20.72 -8.93 5.09
CA HIS A 75 20.20 -9.87 6.09
C HIS A 75 18.99 -9.32 6.86
N ASN A 76 18.32 -8.31 6.31
CA ASN A 76 17.14 -7.62 6.83
C ASN A 76 17.32 -6.85 8.14
N PHE A 77 17.92 -7.43 9.19
CA PHE A 77 18.01 -6.80 10.51
C PHE A 77 19.41 -6.86 11.10
N VAL A 78 19.96 -5.71 11.49
CA VAL A 78 21.22 -5.66 12.26
C VAL A 78 20.98 -6.03 13.72
N VAL A 79 19.90 -5.52 14.31
CA VAL A 79 19.46 -5.83 15.68
C VAL A 79 17.94 -5.99 15.66
N LEU A 80 17.41 -7.04 16.30
CA LEU A 80 15.96 -7.18 16.47
C LEU A 80 15.49 -6.40 17.71
N PRO A 81 14.45 -5.56 17.58
CA PRO A 81 13.80 -4.96 18.74
C PRO A 81 13.03 -6.01 19.53
N ARG A 82 12.82 -5.75 20.84
CA ARG A 82 12.03 -6.65 21.69
C ARG A 82 10.56 -6.58 21.30
N ILE A 83 9.95 -7.71 20.99
CA ILE A 83 8.54 -7.80 20.59
C ILE A 83 7.68 -7.93 21.85
N ARG A 84 6.92 -6.88 22.16
CA ARG A 84 6.02 -6.83 23.34
C ARG A 84 4.55 -6.66 22.98
N SER A 85 4.25 -6.28 21.74
CA SER A 85 2.91 -6.03 21.22
C SER A 85 2.81 -6.43 19.74
N GLU A 86 1.62 -6.28 19.14
CA GLU A 86 1.44 -6.41 17.68
C GLU A 86 2.15 -5.31 16.86
N SER A 87 2.64 -4.24 17.52
CA SER A 87 3.21 -3.05 16.89
C SER A 87 4.63 -2.76 17.39
N PRO A 88 5.58 -3.70 17.21
CA PRO A 88 6.91 -3.59 17.81
C PRO A 88 7.75 -2.41 17.33
N ALA A 89 7.60 -1.95 16.08
CA ALA A 89 8.34 -0.77 15.60
C ALA A 89 7.78 0.53 16.21
N PHE A 90 6.46 0.59 16.39
CA PHE A 90 5.82 1.76 16.98
C PHE A 90 6.23 1.95 18.46
N ASP A 91 6.21 0.87 19.25
CA ASP A 91 6.58 0.91 20.66
C ASP A 91 8.05 1.30 20.86
N LEU A 92 8.93 0.88 19.93
CA LEU A 92 10.34 1.26 19.93
C LEU A 92 10.51 2.77 19.71
N HIS A 93 9.79 3.34 18.75
CA HIS A 93 9.88 4.76 18.40
C HIS A 93 9.08 5.66 19.36
N HIS A 94 8.08 5.11 20.07
CA HIS A 94 7.17 5.82 20.98
C HIS A 94 7.12 5.18 22.38
N PRO A 95 8.23 5.18 23.14
CA PRO A 95 8.29 4.53 24.46
C PRO A 95 7.34 5.15 25.49
N GLN A 96 6.91 6.40 25.28
CA GLN A 96 5.93 7.09 26.15
C GLN A 96 4.51 6.51 26.03
N THR A 97 4.24 5.74 24.97
CA THR A 97 2.93 5.14 24.68
C THR A 97 2.87 3.65 25.05
N GLU A 98 4.00 3.05 25.51
CA GLU A 98 4.01 1.69 26.03
C GLU A 98 2.98 1.59 27.17
N ALA A 99 1.88 0.89 26.92
CA ALA A 99 0.95 0.52 27.96
C ALA A 99 1.72 -0.30 29.01
N PRO A 100 1.50 -0.07 30.32
CA PRO A 100 2.21 -0.80 31.36
C PRO A 100 2.07 -2.29 31.10
N THR A 101 3.22 -2.97 31.00
CA THR A 101 3.35 -4.41 30.78
C THR A 101 2.19 -5.13 31.46
N ARG A 102 1.21 -5.61 30.69
CA ARG A 102 0.24 -6.54 31.23
C ARG A 102 1.05 -7.76 31.57
N GLU A 103 1.41 -7.89 32.85
CA GLU A 103 1.88 -9.13 33.41
C GLU A 103 0.87 -10.20 32.96
N LEU A 104 1.27 -11.02 32.00
CA LEU A 104 0.61 -12.29 31.74
C LEU A 104 0.98 -13.21 32.91
N SER A 105 0.48 -12.82 34.09
CA SER A 105 0.38 -13.67 35.25
C SER A 105 -0.68 -14.71 34.93
N ALA A 106 -0.21 -15.92 34.71
CA ALA A 106 -0.86 -17.20 34.95
C ALA A 106 -2.35 -17.31 34.53
N ARG A 107 -2.56 -17.94 33.37
CA ARG A 107 -3.54 -19.03 33.22
C ARG A 107 -2.95 -20.11 32.33
#